data_AF-A0A3S0TVQ7-F1
#
_entry.id   AF-A0A3S0TVQ7-F1
#
_cell.length_a   1.000
_cell.length_b   1.000
_cell.length_c   1.000
_cell.angle_alpha   90.00
_cell.angle_beta   90.00
_cell.angle_gamma   90.00
#
_symmetry.space_group_name_H-M   'P 1'
#
loop_
_entity.id
_entity.type
_entity.pdbx_description
1 polymer ?
#
loop_
_entity_poly.entity_id
_entity_poly.type
_entity_poly.pdbx_seq_one_letter_code
_entity_poly.pdbx_strand_id
1 'polypeptide(L)'
;MRKFIARNSYIAAERWNGESELFEHLRENFRDLISMPDSSRIVVTTPDGEQIATIGDWIVQDSSGTVFVMKDDIFNRKYKASS
;
A
#
# COMPACT_ATOMS: atom_id res chain seq x y z
N MET A 1 -33.35 -9.83 18.19
CA MET A 1 -32.27 -9.95 17.19
C MET A 1 -31.14 -9.03 17.63
N ARG A 2 -29.91 -9.53 17.85
CA ARG A 2 -28.77 -8.69 18.26
C ARG A 2 -27.93 -8.36 17.03
N LYS A 3 -27.57 -7.08 16.87
CA LYS A 3 -26.66 -6.62 15.83
C LYS A 3 -25.29 -6.42 16.47
N PHE A 4 -24.25 -6.97 15.86
CA PHE A 4 -22.86 -6.81 16.29
C PHE A 4 -22.10 -6.04 15.20
N ILE A 5 -21.21 -5.14 15.62
CA ILE A 5 -20.30 -4.42 14.73
C ILE A 5 -18.89 -4.95 15.04
N ALA A 6 -18.28 -5.65 14.08
CA ALA A 6 -16.88 -6.01 14.12
C ALA A 6 -16.06 -4.91 13.43
N ARG A 7 -15.04 -4.36 14.10
CA ARG A 7 -14.16 -3.29 13.60
C ARG A 7 -12.68 -3.72 13.57
N ASN A 8 -12.42 -4.96 13.13
CA ASN A 8 -11.04 -5.40 12.91
C ASN A 8 -10.78 -5.50 11.41
N SER A 9 -10.39 -4.36 10.81
CA SER A 9 -9.82 -4.31 9.47
C SER A 9 -8.31 -4.33 9.60
N TYR A 10 -7.67 -5.40 9.14
CA TYR A 10 -6.22 -5.47 9.01
C TYR A 10 -5.82 -4.91 7.65
N ILE A 11 -4.62 -4.35 7.58
CA ILE A 11 -3.97 -3.97 6.33
C ILE A 11 -2.62 -4.66 6.27
N ALA A 12 -2.16 -4.97 5.06
CA ALA A 12 -0.75 -5.20 4.78
C ALA A 12 -0.17 -3.90 4.23
N ALA A 13 1.04 -3.54 4.64
CA ALA A 13 1.68 -2.32 4.16
C ALA A 13 3.18 -2.47 4.13
N GLU A 14 3.78 -1.96 3.07
CA GLU A 14 5.21 -1.99 2.85
C GLU A 14 5.72 -0.63 2.37
N ARG A 15 6.84 -0.19 2.92
CA ARG A 15 7.38 1.14 2.66
C ARG A 15 8.34 1.09 1.48
N TRP A 16 8.04 1.83 0.43
CA TRP A 16 8.91 1.90 -0.74
C TRP A 16 10.26 2.52 -0.38
N ASN A 17 11.35 1.79 -0.61
CA ASN A 17 12.71 2.22 -0.29
C ASN A 17 13.59 2.48 -1.52
N GLY A 18 13.10 2.21 -2.73
CA GLY A 18 13.88 2.37 -3.97
C GLY A 18 14.63 1.12 -4.41
N GLU A 19 14.53 0.00 -3.67
CA GLU A 19 15.27 -1.22 -3.95
C GLU A 19 14.49 -2.15 -4.89
N SER A 20 15.18 -2.66 -5.91
CA SER A 20 14.56 -3.56 -6.90
C SER A 20 14.04 -4.86 -6.28
N GLU A 21 14.70 -5.40 -5.24
CA GLU A 21 14.25 -6.62 -4.56
C GLU A 21 12.87 -6.44 -3.91
N LEU A 22 12.66 -5.28 -3.28
CA LEU A 22 11.35 -4.90 -2.72
C LEU A 22 10.31 -4.76 -3.83
N PHE A 23 10.68 -4.14 -4.95
CA PHE A 23 9.79 -4.03 -6.10
C PHE A 23 9.38 -5.39 -6.65
N GLU A 24 10.31 -6.34 -6.80
CA GLU A 24 9.98 -7.69 -7.26
C GLU A 24 9.06 -8.40 -6.27
N HIS A 25 9.28 -8.25 -4.96
CA HIS A 25 8.37 -8.79 -3.94
C HIS A 25 6.95 -8.22 -4.06
N LEU A 26 6.83 -6.89 -4.20
CA LEU A 26 5.55 -6.22 -4.43
C LEU A 26 4.89 -6.69 -5.73
N ARG A 27 5.66 -6.81 -6.81
CA ARG A 27 5.19 -7.27 -8.12
C ARG A 27 4.72 -8.72 -8.06
N GLU A 28 5.38 -9.61 -7.32
CA GLU A 28 4.90 -10.98 -7.14
C GLU A 28 3.53 -11.03 -6.43
N ASN A 29 3.34 -10.19 -5.43
CA ASN A 29 2.11 -10.13 -4.64
C ASN A 29 0.94 -9.41 -5.36
N PHE A 30 1.24 -8.45 -6.23
CA PHE A 30 0.24 -7.55 -6.83
C PHE A 30 0.17 -7.58 -8.37
N ARG A 31 0.95 -8.50 -8.96
CA ARG A 31 1.17 -9.00 -10.34
C ARG A 31 0.81 -8.22 -11.61
N ASP A 32 -0.08 -7.25 -11.61
CA ASP A 32 -0.33 -6.34 -12.73
C ASP A 32 -0.63 -4.90 -12.29
N LEU A 33 -0.77 -4.68 -10.98
CA LEU A 33 -1.12 -3.37 -10.43
C LEU A 33 0.10 -2.49 -10.19
N ILE A 34 1.32 -2.99 -10.36
CA ILE A 34 2.53 -2.28 -9.98
C ILE A 34 3.55 -2.28 -11.12
N SER A 35 4.04 -1.10 -11.48
CA SER A 35 5.17 -0.93 -12.40
C SER A 35 6.22 0.03 -11.81
N MET A 36 7.48 -0.15 -12.20
CA MET A 36 8.59 0.70 -11.78
C MET A 36 9.17 1.40 -13.00
N PRO A 37 8.67 2.60 -13.37
CA PRO A 37 9.23 3.36 -14.48
C PRO A 37 10.69 3.75 -14.26
N ASP A 38 11.10 3.95 -13.00
CA ASP A 38 12.50 4.15 -12.59
C ASP A 38 12.72 3.74 -11.14
N SER A 39 13.97 3.64 -10.70
CA SER A 39 14.33 3.18 -9.34
C SER A 39 13.79 4.05 -8.21
N SER A 40 13.29 5.26 -8.47
CA SER A 40 12.77 6.15 -7.45
C SER A 40 11.24 6.17 -7.37
N ARG A 41 10.57 5.65 -8.40
CA ARG A 41 9.11 5.77 -8.57
C ARG A 41 8.47 4.45 -8.92
N ILE A 42 7.38 4.17 -8.22
CA ILE A 42 6.47 3.07 -8.53
C ILE A 42 5.12 3.66 -8.93
N VAL A 43 4.51 3.11 -9.98
CA VAL A 43 3.12 3.40 -10.35
C VAL A 43 2.25 2.23 -9.90
N VAL A 44 1.23 2.55 -9.11
CA VAL A 44 0.20 1.62 -8.63
C VAL A 44 -1.11 1.92 -9.34
N THR A 45 -1.65 0.95 -10.07
CA THR A 45 -2.98 1.02 -10.68
C THR A 45 -4.03 0.76 -9.62
N THR A 46 -4.87 1.75 -9.35
CA THR A 46 -5.97 1.66 -8.36
C THR A 46 -7.32 1.80 -9.07
N PRO A 47 -8.45 1.45 -8.42
CA PRO A 47 -9.78 1.67 -9.00
C PRO A 47 -10.08 3.12 -9.37
N ASP A 48 -9.44 4.08 -8.70
CA ASP A 48 -9.60 5.53 -8.93
C ASP A 48 -8.60 6.08 -9.98
N GLY A 49 -7.76 5.21 -10.55
CA GLY A 49 -6.70 5.58 -11.49
C GLY A 49 -5.30 5.25 -10.98
N GLU A 50 -4.29 5.73 -11.70
CA GLU A 50 -2.89 5.51 -11.34
C GLU A 50 -2.45 6.41 -10.19
N GLN A 51 -1.69 5.83 -9.26
CA GLN A 51 -1.05 6.55 -8.16
C GLN A 51 0.46 6.34 -8.21
N ILE A 52 1.21 7.39 -7.90
CA ILE A 52 2.68 7.34 -7.89
C ILE A 52 3.16 7.28 -6.45
N ALA A 53 3.89 6.22 -6.13
CA ALA A 53 4.68 6.09 -4.92
C ALA A 53 6.12 6.55 -5.19
N THR A 54 6.63 7.38 -4.28
CA THR A 54 8.02 7.82 -4.20
C THR A 54 8.68 7.21 -2.97
N ILE A 55 10.02 7.19 -2.94
CA ILE A 55 10.76 6.63 -1.79
C ILE A 55 10.24 7.25 -0.48
N GLY A 56 9.88 6.38 0.46
CA GLY A 56 9.30 6.74 1.75
C GLY A 56 7.78 6.60 1.83
N ASP A 57 7.08 6.53 0.69
CA ASP A 57 5.64 6.26 0.64
C ASP A 57 5.34 4.78 0.95
N TRP A 58 4.09 4.51 1.32
CA TRP A 58 3.60 3.17 1.65
C TRP A 58 2.75 2.62 0.52
N ILE A 59 3.02 1.38 0.11
CA ILE A 59 2.10 0.56 -0.69
C ILE A 59 1.23 -0.20 0.31
N VAL A 60 -0.07 0.00 0.27
CA VAL A 60 -1.03 -0.55 1.24
C VAL A 60 -2.00 -1.46 0.53
N GLN A 61 -2.24 -2.64 1.09
CA GLN A 61 -3.34 -3.52 0.73
C GLN A 61 -4.34 -3.59 1.88
N ASP A 62 -5.61 -3.27 1.59
CA ASP A 62 -6.69 -3.42 2.58
C ASP A 62 -7.25 -4.85 2.63
N SER A 63 -8.16 -5.10 3.57
CA SER A 63 -8.81 -6.40 3.75
C SER A 63 -9.68 -6.86 2.56
N SER A 64 -9.99 -5.96 1.61
CA SER A 64 -10.69 -6.32 0.37
C SER A 64 -9.74 -6.77 -0.74
N GLY A 65 -8.43 -6.61 -0.52
CA GLY A 65 -7.40 -6.85 -1.51
C GLY A 65 -7.06 -5.63 -2.37
N THR A 66 -7.68 -4.47 -2.12
CA THR A 66 -7.41 -3.24 -2.86
C THR A 66 -6.03 -2.69 -2.50
N VAL A 67 -5.22 -2.41 -3.52
CA VAL A 67 -3.87 -1.86 -3.38
C VAL A 67 -3.86 -0.37 -3.72
N PHE A 68 -3.22 0.45 -2.91
CA PHE A 68 -3.12 1.89 -3.11
C PHE A 68 -1.88 2.49 -2.44
N VAL A 69 -1.55 3.74 -2.79
CA VAL A 69 -0.41 4.47 -2.21
C VAL A 69 -0.88 5.33 -1.04
N MET A 70 -0.11 5.34 0.04
CA MET A 70 -0.33 6.22 1.18
C MET A 70 0.95 6.96 1.55
N LYS A 71 0.86 8.28 1.74
CA LYS A 71 1.99 9.09 2.23
C LYS A 71 2.35 8.73 3.66
N ASP A 72 3.64 8.81 4.00
CA ASP A 72 4.16 8.41 5.31
C ASP A 72 3.48 9.15 6.48
N ASP A 73 3.23 10.45 6.35
CA ASP A 73 2.57 11.25 7.38
C ASP A 73 1.11 10.83 7.61
N ILE A 74 0.39 10.47 6.53
CA ILE A 74 -0.98 9.94 6.58
C ILE A 74 -0.98 8.56 7.22
N PHE A 75 -0.04 7.69 6.81
CA PHE A 75 0.09 6.33 7.33
C PHE A 75 0.37 6.33 8.84
N ASN A 76 1.35 7.14 9.27
CA ASN A 76 1.71 7.25 10.68
C ASN A 76 0.55 7.80 11.52
N ARG A 77 -0.19 8.79 11.02
CA ARG A 77 -1.38 9.33 11.70
C ARG A 77 -2.50 8.31 11.85
N LYS A 78 -2.68 7.43 10.85
CA LYS A 78 -3.78 6.47 10.80
C LYS A 78 -3.47 5.17 11.55
N TYR A 79 -2.22 4.71 11.53
CA TYR A 79 -1.86 3.36 11.99
C TYR A 79 -0.77 3.31 13.08
N LYS A 80 0.12 4.30 13.19
CA LYS A 80 1.16 4.30 14.25
C LYS A 80 0.67 4.77 15.63
N ALA A 81 -0.62 5.08 15.79
CA ALA A 81 -1.18 5.44 17.10
C ALA A 81 -1.35 4.25 18.07
N SER A 82 -0.89 3.05 17.70
CA SER A 82 -1.03 1.83 18.52
C SER A 82 0.30 1.09 18.53
N SER A 83 1.22 1.48 19.41
CA SER A 83 2.43 0.72 19.78
C SER A 83 2.55 0.71 21.29
#